data_AF-A0A1M6BD38-F1
#
_entry.id   AF-A0A1M6BD38-F1
#
_cell.length_a   1.000
_cell.length_b   1.000
_cell.length_c   1.000
_cell.angle_alpha   90.00
_cell.angle_beta   90.00
_cell.angle_gamma   90.00
#
_symmetry.space_group_name_H-M   'P 1'
#
loop_
_entity.id
_entity.type
_entity.pdbx_description
1 polymer ?
#
loop_
_entity_poly.entity_id
_entity_poly.type
_entity_poly.pdbx_seq_one_letter_code
_entity_poly.pdbx_strand_id
1 'polypeptide(L)'
;MAVIRKSITFTEQQHAFVKSLIEQGFYTNDSEYIRDIIRKDQERRKRIVDLNEALIEGIESGPTDATIDSIWEEAINEHNAGE
;
A
#
# COMPACT_ATOMS: atom_id res chain seq x y z
N MET A 1 10.05 13.15 -14.51
CA MET A 1 9.04 13.87 -13.69
C MET A 1 9.64 15.18 -13.21
N ALA A 2 8.86 16.26 -13.17
CA ALA A 2 9.30 17.52 -12.58
C ALA A 2 9.40 17.40 -11.05
N VAL A 3 10.43 17.99 -10.45
CA VAL A 3 10.60 18.03 -8.99
C VAL A 3 10.14 19.38 -8.47
N ILE A 4 9.24 19.38 -7.49
CA ILE A 4 8.77 20.60 -6.82
C ILE A 4 9.51 20.74 -5.49
N ARG A 5 10.17 21.89 -5.28
CA ARG A 5 10.85 22.19 -4.02
C ARG A 5 9.83 22.47 -2.92
N LYS A 6 10.00 21.83 -1.75
CA LYS A 6 9.24 22.10 -0.52
C LYS A 6 10.21 22.35 0.62
N SER A 7 9.86 23.28 1.52
CA SER A 7 10.58 23.46 2.79
C SER A 7 9.94 22.56 3.85
N ILE A 8 10.75 21.79 4.57
CA ILE A 8 10.31 20.83 5.58
C ILE A 8 11.19 21.03 6.82
N THR A 9 10.57 21.13 7.98
CA THR A 9 11.29 21.28 9.26
C THR A 9 11.52 19.90 9.88
N PHE A 10 12.75 19.66 10.33
CA PHE A 10 13.13 18.47 11.05
C PHE A 10 13.50 18.81 12.49
N THR A 11 13.35 17.83 13.38
CA THR A 11 14.02 17.85 14.68
C THR A 11 15.52 17.61 14.49
N GLU A 12 16.34 18.06 15.45
CA GLU A 12 17.79 17.82 15.45
C GLU A 12 18.12 16.33 15.31
N GLN A 13 17.39 15.48 16.04
CA GLN A 13 17.57 14.03 16.00
C GLN A 13 17.29 13.44 14.62
N GLN A 14 16.22 13.90 13.96
CA GLN A 14 15.91 13.44 12.61
C GLN A 14 16.95 13.92 11.60
N HIS A 15 17.42 15.17 11.71
CA HIS A 15 18.49 15.69 10.85
C HIS A 15 19.76 14.85 10.97
N ALA A 16 20.23 14.60 12.21
CA ALA A 16 21.40 13.77 12.46
C ALA A 16 21.24 12.35 11.91
N PHE A 17 20.05 11.76 12.06
CA PHE A 17 19.74 10.45 11.51
C PHE A 17 19.82 10.43 9.99
N VAL A 18 19.15 11.35 9.28
CA VAL A 18 19.18 11.40 7.81
C VAL A 18 20.59 11.64 7.30
N LYS A 19 21.35 12.52 7.96
CA LYS A 19 22.75 12.78 7.63
C LYS A 19 23.61 11.51 7.72
N SER A 20 23.43 10.70 8.77
CA SER A 20 24.16 9.45 8.93
C SER A 20 23.87 8.44 7.79
N LEU A 21 22.65 8.42 7.26
CA LEU A 21 22.30 7.55 6.13
C LEU A 21 22.96 8.01 4.83
N ILE A 22 23.09 9.32 4.66
CA ILE A 22 23.80 9.92 3.52
C ILE A 22 25.31 9.63 3.61
N GLU A 23 25.90 9.79 4.79
CA GLU A 23 27.32 9.49 5.03
C GLU A 23 27.66 8.00 4.80
N GLN A 24 26.71 7.11 5.09
CA GLN A 24 26.82 5.68 4.79
C GLN A 24 26.59 5.34 3.32
N GLY A 25 26.17 6.31 2.50
CA GLY A 25 25.94 6.13 1.06
C GLY A 25 24.59 5.52 0.69
N PHE A 26 23.64 5.40 1.63
CA PHE A 26 22.29 4.88 1.34
C PHE A 26 21.45 5.87 0.53
N TYR A 27 21.70 7.18 0.70
CA TYR A 27 21.01 8.25 -0.02
C TYR A 27 22.01 9.35 -0.38
N THR A 28 21.71 10.11 -1.43
CA THR A 28 22.56 11.23 -1.88
C THR A 28 22.19 12.56 -1.21
N ASN A 29 20.94 12.69 -0.75
CA ASN A 29 20.42 13.91 -0.11
C ASN A 29 19.11 13.64 0.65
N ASP A 30 18.68 14.61 1.47
CA ASP A 30 17.46 14.53 2.27
C ASP A 30 16.21 14.32 1.41
N SER A 31 16.14 14.97 0.25
CA SER A 31 14.97 14.89 -0.64
C SER A 31 14.80 13.49 -1.22
N GLU A 32 15.87 12.71 -1.38
CA GLU A 32 15.81 11.32 -1.80
C GLU A 32 15.24 10.42 -0.71
N TYR A 33 15.74 10.55 0.52
CA TYR A 33 15.22 9.82 1.67
C TYR A 33 13.73 10.09 1.89
N ILE A 34 13.31 11.36 1.83
CA ILE A 34 11.91 11.74 2.01
C ILE A 34 11.02 11.14 0.90
N ARG A 35 11.48 11.18 -0.37
CA ARG A 35 10.73 10.57 -1.47
C ARG A 35 10.57 9.06 -1.30
N ASP A 36 11.60 8.38 -0.78
CA ASP A 36 11.52 6.95 -0.49
C ASP A 36 10.50 6.63 0.61
N ILE A 37 10.48 7.39 1.70
CA ILE A 37 9.46 7.25 2.74
C ILE A 37 8.06 7.47 2.18
N ILE A 38 7.86 8.54 1.39
CA ILE A 38 6.54 8.85 0.80
C ILE A 38 6.07 7.69 -0.08
N ARG A 39 6.94 7.12 -0.91
CA ARG A 39 6.59 5.97 -1.75
C ARG A 39 6.21 4.75 -0.91
N LYS A 40 6.98 4.42 0.13
CA LYS A 40 6.67 3.33 1.07
C LYS A 40 5.33 3.55 1.80
N ASP A 41 5.05 4.80 2.20
CA ASP A 41 3.78 5.17 2.82
C ASP A 41 2.61 5.06 1.84
N GLN A 42 2.78 5.51 0.59
CA GLN A 42 1.78 5.34 -0.47
C GLN A 42 1.47 3.86 -0.74
N GLU A 43 2.49 3.02 -0.86
CA GLU A 43 2.33 1.57 -1.05
C GLU A 43 1.63 0.90 0.15
N ARG A 44 1.95 1.33 1.38
CA ARG A 44 1.26 0.85 2.58
C ARG A 44 -0.20 1.29 2.61
N ARG A 45 -0.49 2.56 2.31
CA ARG A 45 -1.85 3.10 2.32
C ARG A 45 -2.70 2.51 1.21
N LYS A 46 -2.13 2.29 0.03
CA LYS A 46 -2.84 1.63 -1.07
C LYS A 46 -3.41 0.29 -0.62
N ARG A 47 -2.62 -0.57 0.02
CA ARG A 47 -3.11 -1.85 0.54
C ARG A 47 -4.26 -1.71 1.54
N ILE A 48 -4.24 -0.68 2.38
CA ILE A 48 -5.31 -0.44 3.35
C ILE A 48 -6.57 0.07 2.65
N VAL A 49 -6.42 0.97 1.68
CA VAL A 49 -7.53 1.49 0.88
C VAL A 49 -8.17 0.38 0.08
N ASP A 50 -7.37 -0.40 -0.66
CA ASP A 50 -7.85 -1.55 -1.45
C ASP A 50 -8.60 -2.56 -0.57
N LEU A 51 -8.09 -2.85 0.64
CA LEU A 51 -8.77 -3.72 1.60
C LEU A 51 -10.09 -3.13 2.09
N ASN A 52 -10.10 -1.85 2.48
CA ASN A 52 -11.32 -1.21 2.97
C ASN A 52 -12.39 -1.12 1.87
N GLU A 53 -12.00 -0.88 0.62
CA GLU A 53 -12.91 -0.85 -0.52
C GLU A 53 -13.54 -2.24 -0.75
N ALA A 54 -12.74 -3.31 -0.76
CA ALA A 54 -13.25 -4.68 -0.86
C ALA A 54 -14.16 -5.08 0.32
N LEU A 55 -13.88 -4.59 1.54
CA LEU A 55 -14.74 -4.81 2.70
C LEU A 55 -16.07 -4.07 2.57
N ILE A 56 -16.05 -2.82 2.09
CA ILE A 56 -17.28 -2.05 1.84
C ILE A 56 -18.12 -2.75 0.78
N GLU A 57 -17.52 -3.16 -0.33
CA GLU A 57 -18.19 -3.90 -1.40
C GLU A 57 -18.86 -5.18 -0.87
N GLY A 58 -18.15 -5.97 -0.06
CA GLY A 58 -18.70 -7.19 0.55
C GLY A 58 -19.78 -6.94 1.61
N ILE A 59 -19.77 -5.79 2.29
CA ILE A 59 -20.85 -5.41 3.21
C ILE A 59 -22.08 -4.95 2.41
N GLU A 60 -21.88 -4.15 1.35
CA GLU A 60 -22.94 -3.64 0.49
C GLU A 60 -23.59 -4.74 -0.37
N SER A 61 -22.86 -5.81 -0.70
CA SER A 61 -23.41 -6.97 -1.41
C SER A 61 -24.45 -7.75 -0.60
N GLY A 62 -24.52 -7.50 0.72
CA GLY A 62 -25.44 -8.17 1.62
C GLY A 62 -25.05 -9.63 1.92
N PRO A 63 -25.71 -10.25 2.91
CA PRO A 63 -25.44 -11.63 3.28
C PRO A 63 -25.99 -12.61 2.23
N THR A 64 -25.29 -13.72 2.05
CA THR A 64 -25.73 -14.85 1.22
C THR A 64 -26.20 -16.01 2.10
N ASP A 65 -27.20 -16.75 1.62
CA ASP A 65 -27.64 -18.02 2.21
C ASP A 65 -26.81 -19.21 1.71
N ALA A 66 -25.81 -18.97 0.85
CA ALA A 66 -24.96 -20.01 0.29
C ALA A 66 -24.15 -20.71 1.39
N THR A 67 -24.14 -22.04 1.32
CA THR A 67 -23.32 -22.88 2.19
C THR A 67 -21.93 -23.06 1.59
N ILE A 68 -20.97 -23.47 2.42
CA ILE A 68 -19.61 -23.76 1.96
C ILE A 68 -19.62 -24.79 0.82
N ASP A 69 -20.46 -25.84 0.93
CA ASP A 69 -20.54 -26.90 -0.07
C ASP A 69 -21.10 -26.38 -1.41
N SER A 70 -22.13 -25.54 -1.38
CA SER A 70 -22.70 -24.96 -2.60
C SER A 70 -21.73 -23.99 -3.30
N ILE A 71 -20.96 -23.20 -2.53
CA ILE A 71 -19.93 -22.30 -3.09
C ILE A 71 -18.81 -23.13 -3.75
N TRP A 72 -18.43 -24.25 -3.14
CA TRP A 72 -17.38 -25.11 -3.66
C TRP A 72 -17.80 -25.82 -4.96
N GLU A 73 -19.03 -26.33 -5.03
CA GLU A 73 -19.58 -26.93 -6.25
C GLU A 73 -19.70 -25.90 -7.39
N GLU A 74 -20.16 -24.69 -7.09
CA GLU A 74 -20.27 -23.59 -8.06
C GLU A 74 -18.90 -23.23 -8.66
N ALA A 75 -17.87 -23.07 -7.82
CA ALA A 75 -16.51 -22.75 -8.27
C ALA A 75 -15.90 -23.84 -9.17
N ILE A 76 -16.14 -25.12 -8.87
CA ILE A 76 -15.68 -26.23 -9.72
C ILE A 76 -16.37 -26.20 -11.09
N ASN A 77 -17.68 -25.94 -11.11
CA ASN A 77 -18.45 -25.87 -12.35
C ASN A 77 -18.01 -24.70 -13.22
N GLU A 78 -17.73 -23.52 -12.64
CA GLU A 78 -17.19 -22.37 -13.37
C GLU A 78 -15.83 -22.66 -14.01
N HIS A 79 -14.92 -23.32 -13.27
CA HIS A 79 -13.61 -23.68 -13.78
C HIS A 79 -13.69 -24.66 -14.97
N ASN A 80 -14.54 -25.68 -14.85
CA ASN A 80 -14.74 -26.68 -15.91
C ASN A 80 -15.49 -26.12 -17.13
N ALA A 81 -16.29 -25.07 -16.97
CA ALA A 81 -17.02 -24.41 -18.06
C ALA A 81 -16.16 -23.39 -18.84
N GLY A 82 -15.01 -22.99 -18.28
CA GLY A 82 -14.04 -22.10 -18.90
C GLY A 82 -12.94 -22.79 -19.71
N GLU A 83 -12.85 -24.13 -19.64
CA GLU A 83 -12.03 -24.98 -20.51
C GLU A 83 -12.78 -25.40 -21.78
#